data_AF-A0A524EY33-F1
#
_entry.id   AF-A0A524EY33-F1
#
_cell.length_a   1.000
_cell.length_b   1.000
_cell.length_c   1.000
_cell.angle_alpha   90.00
_cell.angle_beta   90.00
_cell.angle_gamma   90.00
#
_symmetry.space_group_name_H-M   'P 1'
#
loop_
_entity.id
_entity.type
_entity.pdbx_description
1 polymer ?
#
loop_
_entity_poly.entity_id
_entity_poly.type
_entity_poly.pdbx_seq_one_letter_code
_entity_poly.pdbx_strand_id
1 'polypeptide(L)'
;MEKDSDLEEAWEYYKKINESLNGLFEILNMSIDKDNIFYQCAIDNLENLKEVIIDLMKKDYDSKEIQRKLRDLEFEMKKSLFFEKEKE
;
A
#
# COMPACT_ATOMS: atom_id res chain seq x y z
N MET A 1 -3.03 9.07 -29.91
CA MET A 1 -1.62 8.66 -29.95
C MET A 1 -0.94 8.89 -28.60
N GLU A 2 -0.86 10.11 -28.02
CA GLU A 2 -0.33 10.27 -26.64
C GLU A 2 -1.19 9.59 -25.55
N LYS A 3 -2.52 9.77 -25.58
CA LYS A 3 -3.42 9.16 -24.58
C LYS A 3 -3.38 7.62 -24.50
N ASP A 4 -3.08 6.95 -25.60
CA ASP A 4 -2.99 5.48 -25.63
C ASP A 4 -1.70 5.01 -24.94
N SER A 5 -0.62 5.78 -25.08
CA SER A 5 0.67 5.52 -24.41
C SER A 5 0.58 5.70 -22.90
N ASP A 6 -0.12 6.73 -22.42
CA ASP A 6 -0.28 6.99 -20.98
C ASP A 6 -1.13 5.90 -20.30
N LEU A 7 -2.16 5.42 -20.99
CA LEU A 7 -3.00 4.32 -20.49
C LEU A 7 -2.23 3.00 -20.45
N GLU A 8 -1.39 2.74 -21.44
CA GLU A 8 -0.53 1.55 -21.47
C GLU A 8 0.51 1.59 -20.35
N GLU A 9 1.13 2.75 -20.10
CA GLU A 9 2.06 2.93 -18.98
C GLU A 9 1.36 2.74 -17.61
N ALA A 10 0.18 3.35 -17.43
CA ALA A 10 -0.63 3.18 -16.22
C ALA A 10 -1.01 1.71 -15.98
N TRP A 11 -1.32 0.97 -17.04
CA TRP A 11 -1.62 -0.46 -16.98
C TRP A 11 -0.40 -1.29 -16.55
N GLU A 12 0.80 -0.96 -17.03
CA GLU A 12 2.03 -1.62 -16.58
C GLU A 12 2.33 -1.34 -15.10
N TYR A 13 2.08 -0.13 -14.59
CA TYR A 13 2.18 0.14 -13.15
C TYR A 13 1.16 -0.67 -12.34
N TYR A 14 -0.08 -0.77 -12.83
CA TYR A 14 -1.11 -1.61 -12.19
C TYR A 14 -0.66 -3.07 -12.11
N LYS A 15 -0.11 -3.64 -13.17
CA LYS A 15 0.43 -5.02 -13.16
C LYS A 15 1.50 -5.20 -12.10
N LYS A 16 2.48 -4.29 -12.05
CA LYS A 16 3.57 -4.32 -11.05
C LYS A 16 3.06 -4.28 -9.63
N ILE A 17 2.05 -3.45 -9.35
CA ILE A 17 1.38 -3.40 -8.05
C ILE A 17 0.73 -4.75 -7.73
N ASN A 18 -0.03 -5.30 -8.66
CA ASN A 18 -0.73 -6.57 -8.48
C ASN A 18 0.25 -7.74 -8.25
N GLU A 19 1.31 -7.83 -9.04
CA GLU A 19 2.38 -8.82 -8.87
C GLU A 19 3.06 -8.68 -7.50
N SER A 20 3.31 -7.46 -7.06
CA SER A 20 3.92 -7.20 -5.74
C SER A 20 3.01 -7.62 -4.59
N LEU A 21 1.71 -7.31 -4.66
CA LEU A 21 0.73 -7.72 -3.64
C LEU A 21 0.60 -9.25 -3.58
N ASN A 22 0.58 -9.93 -4.73
CA ASN A 22 0.55 -11.40 -4.77
C ASN A 22 1.83 -12.01 -4.20
N GLY A 23 3.00 -11.45 -4.52
CA GLY A 23 4.26 -11.90 -3.93
C GLY A 23 4.28 -11.76 -2.40
N LEU A 24 3.76 -10.66 -1.86
CA LEU A 24 3.61 -10.50 -0.41
C LEU A 24 2.66 -11.53 0.20
N PHE A 25 1.51 -11.79 -0.45
CA PHE A 25 0.58 -12.83 -0.02
C PHE A 25 1.24 -14.21 0.03
N GLU A 26 1.97 -14.58 -1.01
CA GLU A 26 2.68 -15.87 -1.08
C GLU A 26 3.71 -15.99 0.04
N ILE A 27 4.52 -14.94 0.27
CA ILE A 27 5.50 -14.91 1.36
C ILE A 27 4.79 -15.13 2.70
N LEU A 28 3.71 -14.40 2.99
CA LEU A 28 2.96 -14.55 4.25
C LEU A 28 2.41 -15.98 4.39
N ASN A 29 1.83 -16.52 3.33
CA ASN A 29 1.26 -17.87 3.29
C ASN A 29 2.31 -18.98 3.45
N MET A 30 3.57 -18.72 3.10
CA MET A 30 4.69 -19.64 3.30
C MET A 30 5.36 -19.49 4.67
N SER A 31 5.25 -18.32 5.31
CA SER A 31 6.06 -17.96 6.48
C SER A 31 5.30 -17.96 7.81
N ILE A 32 3.96 -17.86 7.78
CA ILE A 32 3.14 -17.81 9.00
C ILE A 32 2.06 -18.88 8.92
N ASP A 33 1.85 -19.59 10.04
CA ASP A 33 0.74 -20.52 10.19
C ASP A 33 -0.60 -19.79 10.01
N LYS A 34 -1.53 -20.39 9.27
CA LYS A 34 -2.84 -19.81 8.95
C LYS A 34 -3.73 -19.62 10.18
N ASP A 35 -3.55 -20.47 11.19
CA ASP A 35 -4.31 -20.37 12.44
C ASP A 35 -3.72 -19.31 13.39
N ASN A 36 -2.60 -18.69 13.00
CA ASN A 36 -1.95 -17.65 13.78
C ASN A 36 -2.65 -16.29 13.57
N ILE A 37 -2.94 -15.58 14.66
CA ILE A 37 -3.48 -14.21 14.63
C ILE A 37 -2.62 -13.24 13.80
N PHE A 38 -1.29 -13.41 13.78
CA PHE A 38 -0.40 -12.60 12.96
C PHE A 38 -0.59 -12.83 11.47
N TYR A 39 -0.98 -14.04 11.05
CA TYR A 39 -1.33 -14.30 9.65
C TYR A 39 -2.60 -13.55 9.28
N GLN A 40 -3.66 -13.65 10.09
CA GLN A 40 -4.90 -12.93 9.85
C GLN A 40 -4.66 -11.41 9.77
N CYS A 41 -3.96 -10.83 10.74
CA CYS A 41 -3.61 -9.41 10.72
C CYS A 41 -2.80 -9.01 9.48
N ALA A 42 -1.89 -9.88 9.01
CA ALA A 42 -1.11 -9.60 7.82
C ALA A 42 -1.97 -9.63 6.54
N ILE A 43 -2.91 -10.58 6.45
CA ILE A 43 -3.89 -10.63 5.35
C ILE A 43 -4.79 -9.40 5.37
N ASP A 44 -5.34 -9.03 6.52
CA ASP A 44 -6.20 -7.84 6.67
C ASP A 44 -5.47 -6.56 6.22
N ASN A 45 -4.20 -6.43 6.59
CA ASN A 45 -3.36 -5.30 6.16
C ASN A 45 -3.11 -5.31 4.65
N LEU A 46 -2.92 -6.47 4.03
CA LEU A 46 -2.71 -6.60 2.60
C LEU A 46 -4.00 -6.27 1.80
N GLU A 47 -5.16 -6.69 2.32
CA GLU A 47 -6.45 -6.32 1.75
C GLU A 47 -6.71 -4.82 1.84
N ASN A 48 -6.47 -4.21 3.00
CA ASN A 48 -6.55 -2.76 3.18
C ASN A 48 -5.63 -2.01 2.21
N LEU A 49 -4.40 -2.50 2.00
CA LEU A 49 -3.47 -1.89 1.05
C LEU A 49 -4.00 -1.93 -0.39
N LYS A 50 -4.55 -3.08 -0.81
CA LYS A 50 -5.18 -3.24 -2.13
C LYS A 50 -6.32 -2.23 -2.31
N GLU A 51 -7.22 -2.12 -1.33
CA GLU A 51 -8.35 -1.20 -1.39
C GLU A 51 -7.92 0.26 -1.46
N VAL A 52 -6.96 0.67 -0.63
CA VAL A 52 -6.42 2.04 -0.65
C VAL A 52 -5.78 2.37 -1.99
N ILE A 53 -5.05 1.43 -2.60
CA ILE A 53 -4.45 1.65 -3.93
C ILE A 53 -5.54 1.81 -5.00
N ILE A 54 -6.59 0.98 -4.98
CA ILE A 54 -7.73 1.11 -5.89
C ILE A 54 -8.40 2.47 -5.73
N ASP A 55 -8.60 2.92 -4.49
CA ASP A 55 -9.21 4.21 -4.21
C ASP A 55 -8.32 5.38 -4.65
N LEU A 56 -7.00 5.28 -4.47
CA LEU A 56 -6.04 6.26 -4.98
C LEU A 56 -6.11 6.36 -6.51
N MET A 57 -6.24 5.24 -7.22
CA MET A 57 -6.37 5.21 -8.69
C MET A 57 -7.71 5.78 -9.19
N LYS A 58 -8.78 5.70 -8.39
CA LYS A 58 -10.11 6.23 -8.74
C LYS A 58 -10.25 7.74 -8.51
N LYS A 59 -9.35 8.34 -7.73
CA LYS A 59 -9.42 9.75 -7.34
C LYS A 59 -8.59 10.59 -8.30
N ASP A 60 -9.17 11.67 -8.80
CA ASP A 60 -8.44 12.74 -9.49
C ASP A 60 -7.71 13.62 -8.48
N TYR A 61 -6.69 13.07 -7.81
CA TYR A 61 -5.80 13.89 -6.99
C TYR A 61 -4.83 14.65 -7.90
N ASP A 62 -4.68 15.95 -7.65
CA ASP A 62 -3.56 16.67 -8.25
C ASP A 62 -2.23 16.29 -7.56
N SER A 63 -1.12 16.52 -8.26
CA SER A 63 0.22 16.15 -7.78
C SER A 63 0.61 16.82 -6.46
N LYS A 64 0.07 18.01 -6.16
CA LYS A 64 0.36 18.72 -4.90
C LYS A 64 -0.40 18.08 -3.74
N GLU A 65 -1.62 17.62 -3.97
CA GLU A 65 -2.41 16.91 -2.97
C GLU A 65 -1.78 15.57 -2.61
N ILE A 66 -1.31 14.81 -3.61
CA ILE A 66 -0.56 13.56 -3.38
C ILE A 66 0.69 13.83 -2.55
N GLN A 67 1.50 14.83 -2.92
CA GLN A 67 2.71 15.19 -2.17
C GLN A 67 2.41 15.63 -0.74
N ARG A 68 1.29 16.33 -0.50
CA ARG A 68 0.89 16.72 0.86
C ARG A 68 0.54 15.49 1.69
N LYS A 69 -0.34 14.62 1.16
CA LYS A 69 -0.74 13.38 1.83
C LYS A 69 0.45 12.47 2.15
N LEU A 70 1.42 12.36 1.24
CA LEU A 70 2.66 11.59 1.47
C LEU A 70 3.49 12.18 2.62
N ARG A 71 3.66 13.51 2.66
CA ARG A 71 4.36 14.17 3.79
C ARG A 71 3.63 13.98 5.11
N ASP A 72 2.30 14.08 5.11
CA ASP A 72 1.48 13.89 6.31
C ASP A 72 1.64 12.44 6.83
N LEU A 73 1.57 11.45 5.92
CA LEU A 73 1.83 10.04 6.25
C LEU A 73 3.23 9.79 6.80
N GLU A 74 4.27 10.32 6.14
CA GLU A 74 5.64 10.19 6.63
C GLU A 74 5.82 10.79 8.04
N PHE A 75 5.16 11.91 8.30
CA PHE A 75 5.20 12.57 9.61
C PHE A 75 4.50 11.72 10.68
N GLU A 76 3.32 11.17 10.38
CA GLU A 76 2.58 10.28 11.27
C GLU A 76 3.34 8.98 11.57
N MET A 77 3.95 8.36 10.56
CA MET A 77 4.80 7.17 10.74
C MET A 77 5.99 7.45 11.64
N LYS A 78 6.71 8.57 11.40
CA LYS A 78 7.81 9.00 12.27
C LYS A 78 7.31 9.23 13.68
N LYS A 79 6.15 9.88 13.85
CA LYS A 79 5.56 10.11 15.17
C LYS A 79 5.30 8.78 15.91
N SER A 80 4.70 7.78 15.27
CA SER A 80 4.52 6.46 15.90
C SER A 80 5.86 5.84 16.32
N LEU A 81 6.87 5.89 15.45
CA LEU A 81 8.20 5.30 15.73
C LEU A 81 8.99 6.02 16.83
N PHE A 82 8.83 7.34 16.97
CA PHE A 82 9.59 8.15 17.94
C PHE A 82 8.87 8.34 19.29
N PHE A 83 7.54 8.32 19.32
CA PHE A 83 6.77 8.58 20.56
C PHE A 83 6.23 7.30 21.23
N GLU A 84 6.40 6.11 20.65
CA GLU A 84 6.13 4.83 21.35
C GLU A 84 7.23 4.43 22.35
N LYS A 85 8.38 5.12 22.36
CA LYS A 85 9.47 4.87 23.32
C LYS A 85 9.26 5.46 24.73
N GLU A 86 8.16 6.17 24.99
CA GLU A 86 7.94 6.87 26.27
C GLU A 86 6.92 6.20 27.21
N LYS A 87 6.60 4.92 27.04
CA LYS A 87 5.79 4.18 28.02
C LYS A 87 6.56 2.98 28.58
N GLU A 88 7.39 3.27 29.58
CA GLU A 88 7.73 2.32 30.66
C GLU A 88 6.53 2.05 31.56
#